data_AF-A0A6B2CWP0-F1
#
_entry.id   AF-A0A6B2CWP0-F1
#
_cell.length_a   1.000
_cell.length_b   1.000
_cell.length_c   1.000
_cell.angle_alpha   90.00
_cell.angle_beta   90.00
_cell.angle_gamma   90.00
#
_symmetry.space_group_name_H-M   'P 1'
#
loop_
_entity.id
_entity.type
_entity.pdbx_description
1 polymer ?
#
loop_
_entity_poly.entity_id
_entity_poly.type
_entity_poly.pdbx_seq_one_letter_code
_entity_poly.pdbx_strand_id
1 'polypeptide(L)'
;MESIDMLIALSLVALFMLGVYVLSYYFADVSKQTEAAAASKLDAQEILKKILQSPGDPSGWSDMNQVNSLGLADPELPGMLDPKKLMALAVASGVNAESACRINTAGQDYPVTKIGYGIYMWGALTPVDVNPAVYERILRSLFGDDWRKYDVELRIRPALKINVTLAGPQVRVEVYPSGVYDVDVCYVAWPGNTPANPEPPGVYIRGAYVWTQGQNYYARVDVENTGAPATVTRVVVGGVEIFSGSQQLGTYCTESFQWPTKGSSKTNPCTSSPCYAQVTFRNATGTYTVQAPVTFGKPISTFKSGCYTPDVTTPISACASGQTGEDGRGSVSVGGLSLFAYAYVRGVMLKGVNYTYAGSGTVSLIGLVAKPDAGVYVIHSKLIQNAGHGASLCGCDDPGVSALGLRYLGVFLGGQSAPLYNDLTINPGVSLDLNNVCGGGKDVGGCLIPWDKIGRAKFLIAAVSRNSQGQPPKCGGIPQNDIIVMPLAGGLPPLYEVHFATWRRWVGSRPEALAVSHASAVADAGEITYVVDLWVFRYP
;
A
#
# COMPACT_ATOMS: atom_id res chain seq x y z
N MET A 1 -88.53 10.31 -14.65
CA MET A 1 -87.15 10.16 -15.17
C MET A 1 -86.20 11.19 -14.56
N GLU A 2 -86.64 12.43 -14.24
CA GLU A 2 -85.77 13.48 -13.67
C GLU A 2 -85.13 13.17 -12.30
N SER A 3 -85.70 12.28 -11.47
CA SER A 3 -85.13 11.99 -10.14
C SER A 3 -83.97 10.97 -10.15
N ILE A 4 -83.85 10.16 -11.20
CA ILE A 4 -82.78 9.14 -11.31
C ILE A 4 -81.51 9.79 -11.86
N ASP A 5 -81.64 10.67 -12.86
CA ASP A 5 -80.49 11.39 -13.42
C ASP A 5 -79.84 12.32 -12.39
N MET A 6 -80.64 12.96 -11.53
CA MET A 6 -80.11 13.79 -10.44
C MET A 6 -79.38 12.96 -9.38
N LEU A 7 -79.86 11.75 -9.08
CA LEU A 7 -79.21 10.84 -8.14
C LEU A 7 -77.86 10.33 -8.69
N ILE A 8 -77.82 9.98 -9.99
CA ILE A 8 -76.60 9.51 -10.67
C ILE A 8 -75.57 10.65 -10.72
N ALA A 9 -75.98 11.87 -11.07
CA ALA A 9 -75.09 13.03 -11.10
C ALA A 9 -74.50 13.33 -9.71
N LEU A 10 -75.31 13.30 -8.66
CA LEU A 10 -74.85 13.57 -7.29
C LEU A 10 -73.90 12.47 -6.78
N SER A 11 -74.17 11.21 -7.15
CA SER A 11 -73.31 10.06 -6.84
C SER A 11 -71.94 10.16 -7.51
N LEU A 12 -71.90 10.57 -8.78
CA LEU A 12 -70.66 10.76 -9.54
C LEU A 12 -69.82 11.89 -8.98
N VAL A 13 -70.44 13.02 -8.62
CA VAL A 13 -69.72 14.15 -8.01
C VAL A 13 -69.17 13.76 -6.63
N ALA A 14 -69.94 13.04 -5.82
CA ALA A 14 -69.47 12.56 -4.51
C ALA A 14 -68.28 11.59 -4.63
N LEU A 15 -68.34 10.63 -5.57
CA LEU A 15 -67.23 9.70 -5.83
C LEU A 15 -66.00 10.43 -6.38
N PHE A 16 -66.18 11.42 -7.24
CA PHE A 16 -65.08 12.23 -7.75
C PHE A 16 -64.40 13.03 -6.64
N MET A 17 -65.18 13.70 -5.77
CA MET A 17 -64.65 14.45 -4.63
C MET A 17 -63.94 13.54 -3.63
N LEU A 18 -64.46 12.34 -3.38
CA LEU A 18 -63.81 11.33 -2.54
C LEU A 18 -62.49 10.85 -3.17
N GLY A 19 -62.49 10.59 -4.48
CA GLY A 19 -61.30 10.19 -5.23
C GLY A 19 -60.20 11.25 -5.18
N VAL A 20 -60.56 12.53 -5.40
CA VAL A 20 -59.62 13.66 -5.29
C VAL A 20 -59.09 13.80 -3.86
N TYR A 21 -59.94 13.65 -2.84
CA TYR A 21 -59.52 13.71 -1.44
C TYR A 21 -58.52 12.59 -1.09
N VAL A 22 -58.80 11.35 -1.50
CA VAL A 22 -57.91 10.19 -1.27
C VAL A 22 -56.60 10.33 -2.03
N LEU A 23 -56.63 10.76 -3.29
CA LEU A 23 -55.42 11.02 -4.09
C LEU A 23 -54.59 12.15 -3.49
N SER A 24 -55.21 13.23 -3.03
CA SER A 24 -54.51 14.35 -2.40
C SER A 24 -53.80 13.93 -1.11
N TYR A 25 -54.45 13.08 -0.30
CA TYR A 25 -53.85 12.53 0.92
C TYR A 25 -52.69 11.57 0.60
N TYR A 26 -52.87 10.70 -0.40
CA TYR A 26 -51.83 9.79 -0.87
C TYR A 26 -50.60 10.54 -1.41
N PHE A 27 -50.81 11.58 -2.24
CA PHE A 27 -49.71 12.41 -2.74
C PHE A 27 -49.04 13.25 -1.64
N ALA A 28 -49.78 13.68 -0.61
CA ALA A 28 -49.20 14.37 0.54
C ALA A 28 -48.32 13.46 1.40
N ASP A 29 -48.68 12.17 1.56
CA ASP A 29 -47.84 11.19 2.26
C ASP A 29 -46.63 10.75 1.44
N VAL A 30 -46.79 10.58 0.12
CA VAL A 30 -45.67 10.30 -0.80
C VAL A 30 -44.73 11.50 -0.90
N SER A 31 -45.25 12.73 -0.94
CA SER A 31 -44.43 13.94 -0.96
C SER A 31 -43.65 14.13 0.35
N LYS A 32 -44.27 13.83 1.50
CA LYS A 32 -43.57 13.77 2.80
C LYS A 32 -42.50 12.70 2.85
N GLN A 33 -42.70 11.54 2.23
CA GLN A 33 -41.65 10.52 2.12
C GLN A 33 -40.49 10.98 1.21
N THR A 34 -40.76 11.71 0.12
CA THR A 34 -39.71 12.28 -0.74
C THR A 34 -39.01 13.48 -0.11
N GLU A 35 -39.72 14.34 0.64
CA GLU A 35 -39.13 15.42 1.43
C GLU A 35 -38.33 14.87 2.62
N ALA A 36 -38.80 13.82 3.29
CA ALA A 36 -38.05 13.15 4.35
C ALA A 36 -36.82 12.40 3.82
N ALA A 37 -36.88 11.81 2.63
CA ALA A 37 -35.71 11.19 1.97
C ALA A 37 -34.72 12.21 1.39
N ALA A 38 -35.19 13.42 1.03
CA ALA A 38 -34.34 14.54 0.63
C ALA A 38 -33.71 15.26 1.84
N ALA A 39 -34.49 15.48 2.91
CA ALA A 39 -34.04 16.04 4.18
C ALA A 39 -33.12 15.07 4.94
N SER A 40 -33.36 13.75 4.87
CA SER A 40 -32.47 12.77 5.50
C SER A 40 -31.09 12.75 4.85
N LYS A 41 -30.99 12.91 3.52
CA LYS A 41 -29.70 13.03 2.81
C LYS A 41 -28.89 14.28 3.21
N LEU A 42 -29.57 15.37 3.58
CA LEU A 42 -28.92 16.60 4.06
C LEU A 42 -28.18 16.37 5.40
N ASP A 43 -28.77 15.63 6.34
CA ASP A 43 -28.15 15.38 7.66
C ASP A 43 -26.84 14.57 7.54
N ALA A 44 -26.84 13.43 6.85
CA ALA A 44 -25.62 12.61 6.73
C ALA A 44 -24.53 13.30 5.90
N GLN A 45 -24.89 14.08 4.87
CA GLN A 45 -23.91 14.77 4.05
C GLN A 45 -23.23 15.90 4.83
N GLU A 46 -23.97 16.67 5.63
CA GLU A 46 -23.41 17.71 6.49
C GLU A 46 -22.55 17.13 7.61
N ILE A 47 -22.99 16.03 8.23
CA ILE A 47 -22.21 15.33 9.26
C ILE A 47 -20.92 14.76 8.67
N LEU A 48 -21.00 14.10 7.51
CA LEU A 48 -19.82 13.56 6.83
C LEU A 48 -18.85 14.69 6.48
N LYS A 49 -19.35 15.82 5.96
CA LYS A 49 -18.54 17.01 5.69
C LYS A 49 -17.85 17.52 6.96
N LYS A 50 -18.56 17.59 8.08
CA LYS A 50 -18.00 17.99 9.38
C LYS A 50 -16.89 17.05 9.84
N ILE A 51 -17.09 15.73 9.72
CA ILE A 51 -16.08 14.71 10.07
C ILE A 51 -14.83 14.87 9.20
N LEU A 52 -14.98 15.06 7.89
CA LEU A 52 -13.86 15.11 6.95
C LEU A 52 -13.10 16.45 6.97
N GLN A 53 -13.76 17.55 7.33
CA GLN A 53 -13.18 18.90 7.27
C GLN A 53 -12.73 19.44 8.63
N SER A 54 -13.19 18.86 9.73
CA SER A 54 -12.77 19.24 11.08
C SER A 54 -11.54 18.45 11.52
N PRO A 55 -10.56 19.09 12.18
CA PRO A 55 -9.46 18.38 12.84
C PRO A 55 -9.92 17.61 14.10
N GLY A 56 -11.14 17.80 14.57
CA GLY A 56 -11.62 17.20 15.81
C GLY A 56 -10.97 17.81 17.06
N ASP A 57 -11.28 17.24 18.22
CA ASP A 57 -10.80 17.70 19.52
C ASP A 57 -10.38 16.52 20.39
N PRO A 58 -9.10 16.45 20.84
CA PRO A 58 -8.00 17.38 20.53
C PRO A 58 -7.48 17.22 19.08
N SER A 59 -7.03 18.30 18.43
CA SER A 59 -6.78 18.34 16.97
C SER A 59 -5.78 17.32 16.40
N GLY A 60 -4.93 16.70 17.22
CA GLY A 60 -3.93 15.69 16.83
C GLY A 60 -4.08 14.37 17.59
N TRP A 61 -5.30 14.01 17.98
CA TRP A 61 -5.56 12.79 18.75
C TRP A 61 -5.06 11.53 18.03
N SER A 62 -4.47 10.61 18.79
CA SER A 62 -4.01 9.29 18.33
C SER A 62 -4.62 8.14 19.14
N ASP A 63 -5.45 8.46 20.13
CA ASP A 63 -6.19 7.53 20.98
C ASP A 63 -7.67 7.90 20.94
N MET A 64 -8.51 6.93 20.54
CA MET A 64 -9.96 7.10 20.45
C MET A 64 -10.58 7.50 21.80
N ASN A 65 -10.00 7.06 22.93
CA ASN A 65 -10.57 7.32 24.24
C ASN A 65 -10.46 8.78 24.70
N GLN A 66 -9.59 9.56 24.06
CA GLN A 66 -9.37 10.98 24.35
C GLN A 66 -10.23 11.90 23.48
N VAL A 67 -10.97 11.34 22.52
CA VAL A 67 -11.76 12.12 21.55
C VAL A 67 -12.98 12.73 22.22
N ASN A 68 -13.15 14.05 22.03
CA ASN A 68 -14.34 14.81 22.40
C ASN A 68 -15.22 15.10 21.18
N SER A 69 -14.60 15.39 20.03
CA SER A 69 -15.29 15.57 18.76
C SER A 69 -14.60 14.81 17.65
N LEU A 70 -15.39 14.05 16.88
CA LEU A 70 -14.87 13.27 15.76
C LEU A 70 -14.60 14.21 14.59
N GLY A 71 -13.32 14.35 14.26
CA GLY A 71 -12.84 15.02 13.06
C GLY A 71 -11.58 14.33 12.58
N LEU A 72 -11.49 14.12 11.27
CA LEU A 72 -10.44 13.36 10.62
C LEU A 72 -9.49 14.24 9.81
N ALA A 73 -9.76 15.54 9.68
CA ALA A 73 -8.87 16.41 8.94
C ALA A 73 -7.50 16.50 9.62
N ASP A 74 -6.45 16.57 8.82
CA ASP A 74 -5.12 16.92 9.28
C ASP A 74 -5.09 18.41 9.65
N PRO A 75 -4.75 18.78 10.90
CA PRO A 75 -4.69 20.18 11.32
C PRO A 75 -3.59 20.98 10.60
N GLU A 76 -2.56 20.30 10.10
CA GLU A 76 -1.44 20.91 9.37
C GLU A 76 -1.70 20.95 7.86
N LEU A 77 -2.59 20.10 7.33
CA LEU A 77 -2.91 19.96 5.90
C LEU A 77 -4.43 20.03 5.64
N PRO A 78 -5.01 21.23 5.54
CA PRO A 78 -6.44 21.40 5.27
C PRO A 78 -6.88 20.68 4.00
N GLY A 79 -7.92 19.85 4.11
CA GLY A 79 -8.47 19.06 2.99
C GLY A 79 -7.90 17.64 2.87
N MET A 80 -6.95 17.26 3.72
CA MET A 80 -6.47 15.88 3.84
C MET A 80 -6.93 15.25 5.15
N LEU A 81 -7.08 13.93 5.16
CA LEU A 81 -7.30 13.13 6.36
C LEU A 81 -5.98 12.88 7.07
N ASP A 82 -6.00 12.97 8.40
CA ASP A 82 -4.87 12.65 9.27
C ASP A 82 -4.69 11.12 9.37
N PRO A 83 -3.58 10.57 8.85
CA PRO A 83 -3.35 9.13 8.88
C PRO A 83 -3.27 8.55 10.31
N LYS A 84 -2.85 9.34 11.31
CA LYS A 84 -2.77 8.90 12.71
C LYS A 84 -4.17 8.62 13.27
N LYS A 85 -5.14 9.46 12.92
CA LYS A 85 -6.55 9.32 13.33
C LYS A 85 -7.20 8.13 12.65
N LEU A 86 -6.90 7.89 11.37
CA LEU A 86 -7.37 6.71 10.65
C LEU A 86 -6.83 5.42 11.28
N MET A 87 -5.56 5.40 11.68
CA MET A 87 -4.96 4.25 12.36
C MET A 87 -5.57 4.03 13.76
N ALA A 88 -5.80 5.10 14.52
CA ALA A 88 -6.46 5.03 15.82
C ALA A 88 -7.90 4.49 15.71
N LEU A 89 -8.66 4.89 14.66
CA LEU A 89 -9.95 4.31 14.34
C LEU A 89 -9.84 2.82 13.97
N ALA A 90 -8.85 2.42 13.17
CA ALA A 90 -8.64 1.03 12.80
C ALA A 90 -8.45 0.13 14.04
N VAL A 91 -7.69 0.60 15.03
CA VAL A 91 -7.42 -0.13 16.27
C VAL A 91 -8.65 -0.19 17.16
N ALA A 92 -9.38 0.92 17.30
CA ALA A 92 -10.70 0.95 17.94
C ALA A 92 -11.71 0.00 17.25
N SER A 93 -11.49 -0.31 15.97
CA SER A 93 -12.32 -1.24 15.20
C SER A 93 -11.94 -2.72 15.41
N GLY A 94 -10.89 -3.00 16.19
CA GLY A 94 -10.42 -4.35 16.52
C GLY A 94 -9.24 -4.84 15.67
N VAL A 95 -8.53 -3.96 14.96
CA VAL A 95 -7.30 -4.36 14.27
C VAL A 95 -6.18 -4.54 15.28
N ASN A 96 -5.66 -5.77 15.36
CA ASN A 96 -4.52 -6.10 16.21
C ASN A 96 -3.21 -5.65 15.55
N ALA A 97 -2.31 -5.09 16.34
CA ALA A 97 -0.91 -4.99 15.95
C ALA A 97 -0.34 -6.38 15.61
N GLU A 98 0.62 -6.44 14.67
CA GLU A 98 1.26 -7.72 14.31
C GLU A 98 2.07 -8.28 15.50
N SER A 99 2.70 -7.40 16.28
CA SER A 99 3.46 -7.79 17.48
C SER A 99 3.75 -6.60 18.39
N ALA A 100 3.75 -6.85 19.70
CA ALA A 100 4.24 -5.93 20.72
C ALA A 100 5.73 -6.19 20.99
N CYS A 101 6.56 -5.17 20.80
CA CYS A 101 8.00 -5.21 20.92
C CYS A 101 8.47 -4.24 22.03
N ARG A 102 9.72 -4.35 22.45
CA ARG A 102 10.39 -3.38 23.33
C ARG A 102 11.80 -3.09 22.84
N ILE A 103 12.26 -1.86 23.02
CA ILE A 103 13.66 -1.51 22.82
C ILE A 103 14.33 -1.51 24.19
N ASN A 104 15.34 -2.35 24.37
CA ASN A 104 16.14 -2.36 25.57
C ASN A 104 17.23 -1.28 25.46
N THR A 105 17.19 -0.28 26.34
CA THR A 105 18.25 0.72 26.48
C THR A 105 18.92 0.61 27.84
N ALA A 106 20.14 1.14 27.97
CA ALA A 106 20.83 1.23 29.26
C ALA A 106 20.09 2.19 30.21
N GLY A 107 19.06 1.68 30.89
CA GLY A 107 18.31 2.40 31.93
C GLY A 107 16.78 2.37 31.80
N GLN A 108 16.22 2.11 30.60
CA GLN A 108 14.76 2.06 30.37
C GLN A 108 14.38 1.12 29.20
N ASP A 109 13.24 0.45 29.32
CA ASP A 109 12.60 -0.28 28.22
C ASP A 109 11.56 0.63 27.54
N TYR A 110 11.65 0.80 26.22
CA TYR A 110 10.66 1.54 25.44
C TYR A 110 9.71 0.59 24.72
N PRO A 111 8.39 0.62 24.96
CA PRO A 111 7.44 -0.19 24.20
C PRO A 111 7.37 0.29 22.75
N VAL A 112 7.41 -0.64 21.81
CA VAL A 112 7.27 -0.36 20.37
C VAL A 112 6.30 -1.34 19.73
N THR A 113 5.57 -0.89 18.72
CA THR A 113 4.55 -1.71 18.05
C THR A 113 4.97 -1.96 16.62
N LYS A 114 4.89 -3.22 16.16
CA LYS A 114 5.01 -3.52 14.73
C LYS A 114 3.63 -3.39 14.08
N ILE A 115 3.52 -2.52 13.08
CA ILE A 115 2.28 -2.31 12.33
C ILE A 115 2.58 -2.50 10.86
N GLY A 116 2.00 -3.53 10.26
CA GLY A 116 2.41 -3.98 8.95
C GLY A 116 3.92 -4.23 8.95
N TYR A 117 4.64 -3.48 8.12
CA TYR A 117 6.02 -3.81 7.75
C TYR A 117 7.09 -2.91 8.38
N GLY A 118 6.71 -2.03 9.31
CA GLY A 118 7.61 -1.15 10.07
C GLY A 118 7.43 -1.27 11.59
N ILE A 119 8.44 -0.81 12.35
CA ILE A 119 8.39 -0.73 13.82
C ILE A 119 8.14 0.73 14.19
N TYR A 120 7.20 0.97 15.10
CA TYR A 120 6.78 2.31 15.47
C TYR A 120 6.96 2.48 17.00
N MET A 121 7.68 3.54 17.41
CA MET A 121 7.76 4.00 18.82
C MET A 121 6.52 4.80 19.24
N TRP A 122 5.43 4.62 18.51
CA TRP A 122 4.12 5.08 18.95
C TRP A 122 3.59 4.00 19.88
N GLY A 123 3.17 4.43 21.07
CA GLY A 123 2.66 3.57 22.13
C GLY A 123 1.66 2.54 21.62
N ALA A 124 1.62 1.40 22.29
CA ALA A 124 0.86 0.22 21.92
C ALA A 124 -0.51 0.56 21.31
N LEU A 125 -0.69 0.19 20.04
CA LEU A 125 -2.01 -0.06 19.48
C LEU A 125 -2.46 -1.47 19.92
N THR A 126 -2.52 -1.68 21.24
CA THR A 126 -3.40 -2.71 21.78
C THR A 126 -4.81 -2.28 21.44
N PRO A 127 -5.70 -3.18 20.95
CA PRO A 127 -7.11 -2.88 20.90
C PRO A 127 -7.52 -2.33 22.26
N VAL A 128 -7.85 -1.05 22.30
CA VAL A 128 -8.33 -0.43 23.52
C VAL A 128 -9.83 -0.55 23.43
N ASP A 129 -10.44 -1.15 24.46
CA ASP A 129 -11.88 -1.06 24.60
C ASP A 129 -12.26 0.42 24.56
N VAL A 130 -13.06 0.78 23.57
CA VAL A 130 -13.51 2.16 23.43
C VAL A 130 -14.50 2.40 24.56
N ASN A 131 -14.17 3.33 25.45
CA ASN A 131 -15.03 3.69 26.55
C ASN A 131 -16.38 4.17 25.97
N PRO A 132 -17.52 3.60 26.38
CA PRO A 132 -18.84 3.99 25.86
C PRO A 132 -19.13 5.50 25.96
N ALA A 133 -18.54 6.20 26.93
CA ALA A 133 -18.64 7.65 27.08
C ALA A 133 -18.06 8.43 25.89
N VAL A 134 -17.10 7.86 25.15
CA VAL A 134 -16.54 8.43 23.92
C VAL A 134 -17.62 8.53 22.85
N TYR A 135 -18.42 7.47 22.68
CA TYR A 135 -19.53 7.47 21.72
C TYR A 135 -20.55 8.55 22.05
N GLU A 136 -20.86 8.76 23.33
CA GLU A 136 -21.72 9.86 23.76
C GLU A 136 -21.13 11.23 23.42
N ARG A 137 -19.85 11.49 23.72
CA ARG A 137 -19.20 12.77 23.40
C ARG A 137 -19.22 13.05 21.89
N ILE A 138 -18.86 12.04 21.08
CA ILE A 138 -18.88 12.14 19.61
C ILE A 138 -20.29 12.47 19.12
N LEU A 139 -21.30 11.72 19.56
CA LEU A 139 -22.67 11.94 19.09
C LEU A 139 -23.24 13.28 19.56
N ARG A 140 -22.93 13.73 20.79
CA ARG A 140 -23.26 15.09 21.25
C ARG A 140 -22.62 16.16 20.38
N SER A 141 -21.37 15.96 19.97
CA SER A 141 -20.69 16.89 19.07
C SER A 141 -21.31 16.93 17.67
N LEU A 142 -21.80 15.80 17.16
CA LEU A 142 -22.41 15.70 15.83
C LEU A 142 -23.87 16.17 15.80
N PHE A 143 -24.67 15.81 16.81
CA PHE A 143 -26.13 15.96 16.81
C PHE A 143 -26.69 16.87 17.92
N GLY A 144 -25.83 17.45 18.79
CA GLY A 144 -26.27 18.30 19.88
C GLY A 144 -27.09 17.56 20.94
N ASP A 145 -28.18 18.18 21.42
CA ASP A 145 -29.03 17.64 22.48
C ASP A 145 -29.82 16.39 22.06
N ASP A 146 -30.07 16.23 20.76
CA ASP A 146 -30.80 15.09 20.20
C ASP A 146 -29.94 13.83 20.01
N TRP A 147 -28.67 13.85 20.40
CA TRP A 147 -27.71 12.76 20.18
C TRP A 147 -28.19 11.38 20.65
N ARG A 148 -29.05 11.32 21.66
CA ARG A 148 -29.59 10.05 22.20
C ARG A 148 -30.43 9.29 21.19
N LYS A 149 -30.98 9.98 20.20
CA LYS A 149 -31.80 9.39 19.13
C LYS A 149 -30.97 8.87 17.98
N TYR A 150 -29.66 9.11 17.95
CA TYR A 150 -28.84 8.82 16.78
C TYR A 150 -27.68 7.88 17.09
N ASP A 151 -27.36 7.05 16.12
CA ASP A 151 -26.09 6.34 15.99
C ASP A 151 -25.52 6.60 14.60
N VAL A 152 -24.20 6.43 14.48
CA VAL A 152 -23.47 6.50 13.21
C VAL A 152 -22.60 5.27 13.00
N GLU A 153 -22.40 4.93 11.73
CA GLU A 153 -21.41 3.97 11.25
C GLU A 153 -20.60 4.62 10.13
N LEU A 154 -19.28 4.59 10.29
CA LEU A 154 -18.31 5.12 9.37
C LEU A 154 -17.50 3.97 8.80
N ARG A 155 -17.49 3.86 7.46
CA ARG A 155 -16.65 2.92 6.72
C ARG A 155 -15.69 3.71 5.85
N ILE A 156 -14.39 3.54 6.08
CA ILE A 156 -13.34 4.23 5.35
C ILE A 156 -12.54 3.16 4.62
N ARG A 157 -12.65 3.12 3.29
CA ARG A 157 -12.03 2.09 2.46
C ARG A 157 -11.20 2.70 1.32
N PRO A 158 -10.04 2.12 0.96
CA PRO A 158 -9.28 2.60 -0.18
C PRO A 158 -10.13 2.59 -1.46
N ALA A 159 -10.06 3.65 -2.28
CA ALA A 159 -10.92 3.84 -3.45
C ALA A 159 -10.66 2.84 -4.59
N LEU A 160 -9.44 2.31 -4.66
CA LEU A 160 -8.98 1.29 -5.59
C LEU A 160 -8.31 0.18 -4.78
N LYS A 161 -8.25 -1.03 -5.32
CA LYS A 161 -7.40 -2.07 -4.76
C LYS A 161 -6.24 -2.30 -5.72
N ILE A 162 -5.03 -1.95 -5.30
CA ILE A 162 -3.81 -2.15 -6.09
C ILE A 162 -3.02 -3.28 -5.44
N ASN A 163 -2.92 -4.40 -6.15
CA ASN A 163 -2.03 -5.49 -5.78
C ASN A 163 -0.71 -5.30 -6.52
N VAL A 164 0.39 -5.27 -5.78
CA VAL A 164 1.74 -5.38 -6.35
C VAL A 164 2.23 -6.80 -6.07
N THR A 165 2.96 -7.42 -6.98
CA THR A 165 3.55 -8.76 -6.80
C THR A 165 4.97 -8.76 -7.32
N LEU A 166 5.91 -9.21 -6.49
CA LEU A 166 7.31 -9.37 -6.85
C LEU A 166 7.51 -10.79 -7.40
N ALA A 167 8.01 -10.89 -8.63
CA ALA A 167 8.21 -12.15 -9.34
C ALA A 167 9.63 -12.20 -9.90
N GLY A 168 10.63 -12.20 -9.01
CA GLY A 168 12.05 -12.21 -9.37
C GLY A 168 12.45 -10.91 -10.09
N PRO A 169 12.82 -10.96 -11.39
CA PRO A 169 13.16 -9.78 -12.19
C PRO A 169 11.93 -9.02 -12.71
N GLN A 170 10.73 -9.32 -12.22
CA GLN A 170 9.51 -8.60 -12.59
C GLN A 170 8.77 -8.05 -11.38
N VAL A 171 8.20 -6.86 -11.55
CA VAL A 171 7.17 -6.31 -10.67
C VAL A 171 5.86 -6.31 -11.42
N ARG A 172 4.86 -7.03 -10.91
CA ARG A 172 3.51 -7.08 -11.46
C ARG A 172 2.60 -6.17 -10.66
N VAL A 173 1.70 -5.48 -11.34
CA VAL A 173 0.70 -4.60 -10.75
C VAL A 173 -0.67 -4.99 -11.29
N GLU A 174 -1.64 -5.07 -10.41
CA GLU A 174 -3.03 -5.33 -10.75
C GLU A 174 -3.92 -4.35 -10.00
N VAL A 175 -4.72 -3.60 -10.75
CA VAL A 175 -5.62 -2.57 -10.23
C VAL A 175 -7.05 -3.05 -10.37
N TYR A 176 -7.85 -2.91 -9.30
CA TYR A 176 -9.27 -3.21 -9.30
C TYR A 176 -10.12 -1.96 -9.00
N PRO A 177 -11.25 -1.78 -9.73
CA PRO A 177 -11.76 -2.63 -10.82
C PRO A 177 -10.84 -2.63 -12.06
N SER A 178 -10.98 -3.60 -12.96
CA SER A 178 -10.16 -3.68 -14.18
C SER A 178 -10.40 -2.45 -15.07
N GLY A 179 -9.31 -1.93 -15.65
CA GLY A 179 -9.35 -0.77 -16.52
C GLY A 179 -7.95 -0.30 -16.91
N VAL A 180 -7.90 0.67 -17.83
CA VAL A 180 -6.64 1.32 -18.23
C VAL A 180 -6.36 2.46 -17.26
N TYR A 181 -5.33 2.30 -16.43
CA TYR A 181 -4.90 3.27 -15.44
C TYR A 181 -3.49 3.74 -15.76
N ASP A 182 -3.26 5.05 -15.68
CA ASP A 182 -1.91 5.59 -15.63
C ASP A 182 -1.29 5.21 -14.27
N VAL A 183 -0.19 4.49 -14.31
CA VAL A 183 0.48 3.95 -13.13
C VAL A 183 1.96 4.28 -13.14
N ASP A 184 2.47 4.52 -11.95
CA ASP A 184 3.88 4.69 -11.67
C ASP A 184 4.31 3.60 -10.70
N VAL A 185 5.21 2.74 -11.15
CA VAL A 185 5.71 1.60 -10.40
C VAL A 185 7.16 1.86 -10.07
N CYS A 186 7.45 1.97 -8.79
CA CYS A 186 8.80 2.16 -8.31
C CYS A 186 9.23 0.95 -7.52
N TYR A 187 10.47 0.55 -7.72
CA TYR A 187 11.02 -0.67 -7.16
C TYR A 187 12.42 -0.46 -6.64
N VAL A 188 12.77 -1.28 -5.66
CA VAL A 188 14.12 -1.45 -5.14
C VAL A 188 14.53 -2.88 -5.41
N ALA A 189 15.65 -3.03 -6.09
CA ALA A 189 16.15 -4.31 -6.54
C ALA A 189 17.64 -4.46 -6.27
N TRP A 190 18.06 -5.70 -6.04
CA TRP A 190 19.47 -6.02 -5.88
C TRP A 190 20.05 -6.45 -7.23
N PRO A 191 21.16 -5.85 -7.68
CA PRO A 191 21.74 -6.22 -8.98
C PRO A 191 22.17 -7.69 -9.01
N GLY A 192 22.07 -8.29 -10.19
CA GLY A 192 22.55 -9.66 -10.44
C GLY A 192 24.07 -9.79 -10.25
N ASN A 193 24.54 -11.04 -10.11
CA ASN A 193 25.96 -11.38 -9.94
C ASN A 193 26.61 -10.85 -8.64
N THR A 194 25.79 -10.57 -7.63
CA THR A 194 26.25 -10.22 -6.28
C THR A 194 26.16 -11.44 -5.35
N PRO A 195 26.87 -11.46 -4.21
CA PRO A 195 26.70 -12.53 -3.22
C PRO A 195 25.24 -12.71 -2.75
N ALA A 196 24.40 -11.69 -2.90
CA ALA A 196 22.98 -11.72 -2.55
C ALA A 196 22.07 -12.25 -3.67
N ASN A 197 22.52 -12.16 -4.93
CA ASN A 197 21.80 -12.63 -6.10
C ASN A 197 22.81 -13.26 -7.08
N PRO A 198 23.28 -14.50 -6.79
CA PRO A 198 24.23 -15.22 -7.63
C PRO A 198 23.49 -15.75 -8.88
N GLU A 199 23.03 -14.82 -9.71
CA GLU A 199 22.54 -15.14 -11.05
C GLU A 199 23.71 -15.77 -11.82
N PRO A 200 23.47 -16.79 -12.64
CA PRO A 200 24.54 -17.36 -13.43
C PRO A 200 25.12 -16.28 -14.39
N PRO A 201 26.33 -16.45 -14.94
CA PRO A 201 26.84 -15.54 -15.97
C PRO A 201 26.20 -15.82 -17.34
N GLY A 202 25.72 -14.80 -18.05
CA GLY A 202 25.19 -14.94 -19.42
C GLY A 202 24.00 -14.03 -19.74
N VAL A 203 23.20 -14.42 -20.74
CA VAL A 203 21.97 -13.71 -21.14
C VAL A 203 20.77 -14.25 -20.36
N TYR A 204 20.00 -13.36 -19.75
CA TYR A 204 18.80 -13.65 -18.96
C TYR A 204 17.57 -12.96 -19.53
N ILE A 205 16.42 -13.59 -19.39
CA ILE A 205 15.13 -12.95 -19.63
C ILE A 205 14.72 -12.22 -18.35
N ARG A 206 14.74 -10.89 -18.38
CA ARG A 206 14.25 -10.04 -17.29
C ARG A 206 12.73 -9.99 -17.26
N GLY A 207 12.11 -10.05 -18.43
CA GLY A 207 10.67 -10.16 -18.51
C GLY A 207 10.17 -10.65 -19.86
N ALA A 208 9.10 -11.43 -19.82
CA ALA A 208 8.36 -11.84 -21.00
C ALA A 208 6.88 -11.49 -20.81
N TYR A 209 6.29 -10.83 -21.79
CA TYR A 209 4.96 -10.25 -21.71
C TYR A 209 4.14 -10.60 -22.93
N VAL A 210 2.87 -10.93 -22.71
CA VAL A 210 1.84 -10.99 -23.74
C VAL A 210 0.63 -10.22 -23.27
N TRP A 211 0.08 -9.36 -24.12
CA TRP A 211 -1.11 -8.58 -23.79
C TRP A 211 -1.99 -8.36 -25.02
N THR A 212 -3.21 -7.90 -24.77
CA THR A 212 -4.17 -7.54 -25.81
C THR A 212 -4.39 -6.03 -25.82
N GLN A 213 -4.65 -5.50 -27.02
CA GLN A 213 -5.17 -4.16 -27.22
C GLN A 213 -6.27 -4.26 -28.27
N GLY A 214 -7.52 -4.06 -27.85
CA GLY A 214 -8.69 -4.47 -28.63
C GLY A 214 -8.64 -5.97 -28.97
N GLN A 215 -8.73 -6.31 -30.26
CA GLN A 215 -8.69 -7.71 -30.74
C GLN A 215 -7.30 -8.21 -31.14
N ASN A 216 -6.24 -7.43 -30.88
CA ASN A 216 -4.89 -7.76 -31.32
C ASN A 216 -4.00 -8.16 -30.15
N TYR A 217 -3.10 -9.10 -30.39
CA TYR A 217 -2.09 -9.59 -29.46
C TYR A 217 -0.73 -8.96 -29.75
N TYR A 218 -0.02 -8.71 -28.65
CA TYR A 218 1.33 -8.18 -28.64
C TYR A 218 2.19 -9.02 -27.70
N ALA A 219 3.48 -9.12 -28.00
CA ALA A 219 4.45 -9.78 -27.16
C ALA A 219 5.72 -8.95 -27.02
N ARG A 220 6.36 -9.03 -25.85
CA ARG A 220 7.66 -8.41 -25.59
C ARG A 220 8.53 -9.29 -24.73
N VAL A 221 9.81 -9.39 -25.06
CA VAL A 221 10.82 -10.08 -24.25
C VAL A 221 11.97 -9.12 -24.00
N ASP A 222 12.21 -8.84 -22.73
CA ASP A 222 13.28 -7.99 -22.23
C ASP A 222 14.42 -8.88 -21.71
N VAL A 223 15.65 -8.60 -22.15
CA VAL A 223 16.83 -9.40 -21.81
C VAL A 223 17.96 -8.54 -21.25
N GLU A 224 18.83 -9.17 -20.47
CA GLU A 224 20.06 -8.57 -19.96
C GLU A 224 21.21 -9.57 -20.08
N ASN A 225 22.40 -9.11 -20.47
CA ASN A 225 23.60 -9.91 -20.45
C ASN A 225 24.50 -9.52 -19.26
N THR A 226 24.65 -10.38 -18.27
CA THR A 226 25.55 -10.18 -17.11
C THR A 226 26.91 -10.86 -17.30
N GLY A 227 27.09 -11.60 -18.40
CA GLY A 227 28.29 -12.37 -18.70
C GLY A 227 29.18 -11.74 -19.76
N ALA A 228 30.03 -12.57 -20.37
CA ALA A 228 30.83 -12.17 -21.53
C ALA A 228 29.93 -11.76 -22.72
N PRO A 229 30.45 -10.98 -23.68
CA PRO A 229 29.69 -10.58 -24.87
C PRO A 229 29.01 -11.76 -25.56
N ALA A 230 27.74 -11.57 -25.89
CA ALA A 230 26.88 -12.58 -26.49
C ALA A 230 26.12 -12.01 -27.70
N THR A 231 25.67 -12.88 -28.59
CA THR A 231 24.82 -12.53 -29.74
C THR A 231 23.51 -13.29 -29.63
N VAL A 232 22.39 -12.57 -29.44
CA VAL A 232 21.05 -13.16 -29.48
C VAL A 232 20.70 -13.44 -30.94
N THR A 233 20.35 -14.69 -31.22
CA THR A 233 20.05 -15.16 -32.58
C THR A 233 18.57 -15.40 -32.81
N ARG A 234 17.83 -15.74 -31.76
CA ARG A 234 16.43 -16.12 -31.85
C ARG A 234 15.67 -15.83 -30.57
N VAL A 235 14.44 -15.32 -30.69
CA VAL A 235 13.51 -15.16 -29.57
C VAL A 235 12.13 -15.68 -29.96
N VAL A 236 11.59 -16.58 -29.14
CA VAL A 236 10.28 -17.23 -29.34
C VAL A 236 9.41 -17.00 -28.12
N VAL A 237 8.13 -16.70 -28.32
CA VAL A 237 7.11 -16.60 -27.26
C VAL A 237 6.01 -17.59 -27.57
N GLY A 238 5.86 -18.60 -26.70
CA GLY A 238 5.00 -19.75 -26.95
C GLY A 238 5.40 -20.46 -28.23
N GLY A 239 4.55 -20.38 -29.24
CA GLY A 239 4.81 -20.93 -30.58
C GLY A 239 5.27 -19.91 -31.63
N VAL A 240 5.36 -18.62 -31.28
CA VAL A 240 5.61 -17.54 -32.25
C VAL A 240 7.04 -17.03 -32.14
N GLU A 241 7.77 -17.06 -33.24
CA GLU A 241 9.07 -16.42 -33.36
C GLU A 241 8.90 -14.90 -33.46
N ILE A 242 9.34 -14.17 -32.44
CA ILE A 242 9.21 -12.71 -32.38
C ILE A 242 10.47 -12.00 -32.89
N PHE A 243 11.61 -12.70 -32.90
CA PHE A 243 12.87 -12.22 -33.46
C PHE A 243 13.71 -13.37 -34.00
N SER A 244 14.33 -13.13 -35.15
CA SER A 244 15.34 -14.00 -35.76
C SER A 244 16.34 -13.10 -36.49
N GLY A 245 17.62 -13.23 -36.15
CA GLY A 245 18.64 -12.32 -36.62
C GLY A 245 19.93 -12.41 -35.83
N SER A 246 20.63 -11.29 -35.69
CA SER A 246 21.90 -11.22 -34.96
C SER A 246 21.95 -9.91 -34.18
N GLN A 247 21.65 -9.95 -32.88
CA GLN A 247 21.73 -8.79 -32.00
C GLN A 247 22.87 -8.97 -31.01
N GLN A 248 23.88 -8.10 -31.08
CA GLN A 248 25.01 -8.12 -30.14
C GLN A 248 24.61 -7.50 -28.80
N LEU A 249 24.96 -8.19 -27.72
CA LEU A 249 24.78 -7.76 -26.34
C LEU A 249 26.12 -7.80 -25.62
N GLY A 250 26.66 -6.63 -25.34
CA GLY A 250 27.84 -6.50 -24.48
C GLY A 250 27.55 -6.90 -23.03
N THR A 251 28.59 -6.91 -22.20
CA THR A 251 28.47 -7.16 -20.76
C THR A 251 27.73 -6.01 -20.07
N TYR A 252 26.77 -6.36 -19.21
CA TYR A 252 25.81 -5.46 -18.56
C TYR A 252 25.01 -4.59 -19.52
N CYS A 253 24.65 -5.16 -20.67
CA CYS A 253 23.77 -4.53 -21.65
C CYS A 253 22.38 -5.17 -21.61
N THR A 254 21.36 -4.34 -21.81
CA THR A 254 19.94 -4.69 -21.87
C THR A 254 19.38 -4.50 -23.28
N GLU A 255 18.43 -5.33 -23.67
CA GLU A 255 17.73 -5.22 -24.96
C GLU A 255 16.26 -5.67 -24.86
N SER A 256 15.39 -5.16 -25.74
CA SER A 256 13.98 -5.55 -25.81
C SER A 256 13.60 -6.00 -27.22
N PHE A 257 12.89 -7.14 -27.31
CA PHE A 257 12.35 -7.67 -28.55
C PHE A 257 10.83 -7.60 -28.51
N GLN A 258 10.21 -6.96 -29.51
CA GLN A 258 8.77 -6.71 -29.57
C GLN A 258 8.13 -7.34 -30.81
N TRP A 259 6.89 -7.81 -30.65
CA TRP A 259 6.08 -8.35 -31.73
C TRP A 259 4.60 -7.95 -31.59
N PRO A 260 3.89 -7.72 -32.70
CA PRO A 260 4.42 -7.63 -34.07
C PRO A 260 5.30 -6.39 -34.25
N THR A 261 6.39 -6.52 -35.02
CA THR A 261 7.32 -5.40 -35.28
C THR A 261 6.69 -4.30 -36.11
N LYS A 262 5.64 -4.61 -36.88
CA LYS A 262 4.79 -3.67 -37.63
C LYS A 262 3.33 -4.14 -37.63
N GLY A 263 2.39 -3.20 -37.48
CA GLY A 263 0.96 -3.47 -37.58
C GLY A 263 0.37 -4.11 -36.31
N SER A 264 -0.59 -5.00 -36.49
CA SER A 264 -1.26 -5.72 -35.41
C SER A 264 -1.49 -7.18 -35.80
N SER A 265 -1.57 -8.08 -34.81
CA SER A 265 -1.74 -9.51 -35.05
C SER A 265 -2.91 -10.05 -34.25
N LYS A 266 -3.78 -10.85 -34.87
CA LYS A 266 -4.84 -11.58 -34.15
C LYS A 266 -4.37 -12.93 -33.60
N THR A 267 -3.15 -13.33 -33.91
CA THR A 267 -2.59 -14.61 -33.46
C THR A 267 -2.18 -14.50 -32.01
N ASN A 268 -2.80 -15.29 -31.12
CA ASN A 268 -2.35 -15.43 -29.74
C ASN A 268 -1.03 -16.22 -29.70
N PRO A 269 0.10 -15.64 -29.24
CA PRO A 269 1.37 -16.36 -29.10
C PRO A 269 1.31 -17.52 -28.11
N CYS A 270 0.41 -17.43 -27.14
CA CYS A 270 0.22 -18.36 -26.05
C CYS A 270 -1.10 -19.13 -26.19
N THR A 271 -1.15 -20.04 -27.15
CA THR A 271 -2.33 -20.90 -27.38
C THR A 271 -2.52 -21.98 -26.31
N SER A 272 -1.48 -22.28 -25.52
CA SER A 272 -1.49 -23.24 -24.43
C SER A 272 -0.94 -22.62 -23.14
N SER A 273 -1.39 -23.12 -21.99
CA SER A 273 -0.86 -22.80 -20.67
C SER A 273 -0.17 -24.05 -20.10
N PRO A 274 1.05 -23.94 -19.52
CA PRO A 274 1.85 -22.73 -19.33
C PRO A 274 2.55 -22.23 -20.62
N CYS A 275 2.62 -20.90 -20.78
CA CYS A 275 3.32 -20.25 -21.90
C CYS A 275 4.70 -19.74 -21.47
N TYR A 276 5.69 -19.88 -22.36
CA TYR A 276 7.09 -19.54 -22.09
C TYR A 276 7.70 -18.72 -23.20
N ALA A 277 8.64 -17.84 -22.84
CA ALA A 277 9.55 -17.22 -23.77
C ALA A 277 10.90 -17.94 -23.75
N GLN A 278 11.49 -18.12 -24.92
CA GLN A 278 12.81 -18.72 -25.12
C GLN A 278 13.71 -17.75 -25.88
N VAL A 279 14.93 -17.56 -25.37
CA VAL A 279 15.96 -16.73 -26.01
C VAL A 279 17.17 -17.61 -26.28
N THR A 280 17.52 -17.74 -27.55
CA THR A 280 18.74 -18.44 -27.99
C THR A 280 19.84 -17.42 -28.28
N PHE A 281 21.02 -17.65 -27.73
CA PHE A 281 22.18 -16.79 -27.93
C PHE A 281 23.47 -17.60 -28.10
N ARG A 282 24.47 -16.96 -28.71
CA ARG A 282 25.81 -17.51 -28.92
C ARG A 282 26.85 -16.64 -28.23
N ASN A 283 27.79 -17.25 -27.53
CA ASN A 283 28.96 -16.57 -26.96
C ASN A 283 30.24 -17.34 -27.35
N ALA A 284 31.38 -17.02 -26.73
CA ALA A 284 32.64 -17.70 -26.99
C ALA A 284 32.65 -19.21 -26.66
N THR A 285 31.79 -19.66 -25.75
CA THR A 285 31.77 -21.05 -25.25
C THR A 285 30.75 -21.94 -25.97
N GLY A 286 29.78 -21.37 -26.68
CA GLY A 286 28.79 -22.16 -27.42
C GLY A 286 27.50 -21.42 -27.74
N THR A 287 26.46 -22.19 -28.06
CA THR A 287 25.08 -21.72 -28.23
C THR A 287 24.23 -22.22 -27.08
N TYR A 288 23.45 -21.33 -26.48
CA TYR A 288 22.66 -21.58 -25.29
C TYR A 288 21.23 -21.08 -25.50
N THR A 289 20.29 -21.66 -24.76
CA THR A 289 18.91 -21.19 -24.72
C THR A 289 18.47 -21.01 -23.28
N VAL A 290 17.94 -19.85 -22.96
CA VAL A 290 17.27 -19.57 -21.68
C VAL A 290 15.77 -19.47 -21.88
N GLN A 291 15.02 -19.82 -20.83
CA GLN A 291 13.56 -19.84 -20.85
C GLN A 291 12.99 -19.18 -19.60
N ALA A 292 11.91 -18.43 -19.75
CA ALA A 292 11.16 -17.80 -18.65
C ALA A 292 9.65 -17.87 -18.90
N PRO A 293 8.82 -17.95 -17.84
CA PRO A 293 7.37 -17.93 -17.97
C PRO A 293 6.89 -16.57 -18.51
N VAL A 294 5.88 -16.60 -19.37
CA VAL A 294 5.25 -15.39 -19.90
C VAL A 294 4.25 -14.83 -18.89
N THR A 295 4.31 -13.53 -18.67
CA THR A 295 3.33 -12.79 -17.89
C THR A 295 2.26 -12.22 -18.82
N PHE A 296 1.00 -12.53 -18.53
CA PHE A 296 -0.14 -11.89 -19.20
C PHE A 296 -0.39 -10.53 -18.58
N GLY A 297 -0.18 -9.47 -19.35
CA GLY A 297 -0.31 -8.08 -18.90
C GLY A 297 0.55 -7.14 -19.72
N LYS A 298 0.07 -5.92 -19.92
CA LYS A 298 0.79 -4.90 -20.70
C LYS A 298 2.05 -4.48 -19.93
N PRO A 299 3.23 -4.43 -20.55
CA PRO A 299 4.37 -3.84 -19.89
C PRO A 299 4.14 -2.34 -19.69
N ILE A 300 4.35 -1.85 -18.46
CA ILE A 300 4.00 -0.49 -18.06
C ILE A 300 4.91 0.53 -18.74
N SER A 301 6.23 0.32 -18.69
CA SER A 301 7.20 1.21 -19.31
C SER A 301 7.90 0.58 -20.51
N THR A 302 8.49 1.42 -21.36
CA THR A 302 9.50 1.01 -22.33
C THR A 302 10.72 0.48 -21.59
N PHE A 303 11.17 -0.73 -21.94
CA PHE A 303 12.43 -1.25 -21.43
C PHE A 303 13.59 -0.45 -22.04
N LYS A 304 14.44 0.12 -21.19
CA LYS A 304 15.55 0.94 -21.64
C LYS A 304 16.69 0.04 -22.12
N SER A 305 16.86 -0.07 -23.43
CA SER A 305 18.03 -0.72 -24.01
C SER A 305 19.28 0.13 -23.80
N GLY A 306 20.42 -0.52 -23.55
CA GLY A 306 21.70 0.15 -23.33
C GLY A 306 22.59 -0.62 -22.38
N CYS A 307 23.80 -0.10 -22.14
CA CYS A 307 24.77 -0.72 -21.24
C CYS A 307 24.97 0.15 -20.00
N TYR A 308 25.26 -0.50 -18.87
CA TYR A 308 25.52 0.18 -17.60
C TYR A 308 26.64 -0.51 -16.83
N THR A 309 27.20 0.20 -15.86
CA THR A 309 28.15 -0.38 -14.90
C THR A 309 27.41 -0.67 -13.61
N PRO A 310 27.29 -1.93 -13.17
CA PRO A 310 26.59 -2.24 -11.93
C PRO A 310 27.39 -1.73 -10.72
N ASP A 311 26.71 -1.04 -9.82
CA ASP A 311 27.21 -0.84 -8.46
C ASP A 311 26.67 -1.97 -7.58
N VAL A 312 27.57 -2.83 -7.11
CA VAL A 312 27.22 -3.98 -6.27
C VAL A 312 27.01 -3.62 -4.79
N THR A 313 27.29 -2.37 -4.43
CA THR A 313 27.20 -1.87 -3.05
C THR A 313 25.88 -1.15 -2.77
N THR A 314 25.21 -0.64 -3.80
CA THR A 314 23.93 0.07 -3.68
C THR A 314 22.80 -0.68 -4.38
N PRO A 315 21.59 -0.72 -3.79
CA PRO A 315 20.43 -1.26 -4.48
C PRO A 315 20.02 -0.36 -5.65
N ILE A 316 19.50 -0.96 -6.72
CA ILE A 316 18.86 -0.23 -7.80
C ILE A 316 17.53 0.29 -7.29
N SER A 317 17.33 1.60 -7.34
CA SER A 317 16.06 2.26 -7.06
C SER A 317 15.61 3.02 -8.31
N ALA A 318 14.49 2.60 -8.89
CA ALA A 318 13.98 3.18 -10.12
C ALA A 318 12.46 3.20 -10.16
N CYS A 319 11.93 4.09 -11.00
CA CYS A 319 10.51 4.23 -11.26
C CYS A 319 10.22 4.04 -12.75
N ALA A 320 9.12 3.37 -13.04
CA ALA A 320 8.61 3.11 -14.37
C ALA A 320 7.18 3.64 -14.46
N SER A 321 6.97 4.58 -15.38
CA SER A 321 5.67 5.18 -15.65
C SER A 321 5.04 4.56 -16.89
N GLY A 322 3.73 4.41 -16.88
CA GLY A 322 2.95 4.10 -18.07
C GLY A 322 1.55 3.64 -17.73
N GLN A 323 1.02 2.66 -18.47
CA GLN A 323 -0.39 2.28 -18.36
C GLN A 323 -0.57 0.78 -18.14
N THR A 324 -1.57 0.42 -17.33
CA THR A 324 -2.08 -0.96 -17.28
C THR A 324 -2.76 -1.35 -18.60
N GLY A 325 -2.97 -2.64 -18.81
CA GLY A 325 -3.88 -3.16 -19.84
C GLY A 325 -5.34 -2.91 -19.46
N GLU A 326 -6.25 -3.19 -20.40
CA GLU A 326 -7.70 -3.10 -20.18
C GLU A 326 -8.19 -4.04 -19.05
N ASP A 327 -7.45 -5.11 -18.78
CA ASP A 327 -7.67 -6.04 -17.67
C ASP A 327 -7.23 -5.50 -16.30
N GLY A 328 -6.70 -4.28 -16.23
CA GLY A 328 -6.15 -3.69 -15.01
C GLY A 328 -4.75 -4.19 -14.66
N ARG A 329 -4.11 -4.99 -15.51
CA ARG A 329 -2.79 -5.59 -15.23
C ARG A 329 -1.67 -4.87 -15.95
N GLY A 330 -0.57 -4.69 -15.23
CA GLY A 330 0.66 -4.14 -15.77
C GLY A 330 1.88 -4.85 -15.19
N SER A 331 3.03 -4.73 -15.85
CA SER A 331 4.28 -5.27 -15.32
C SER A 331 5.50 -4.46 -15.74
N VAL A 332 6.54 -4.52 -14.92
CA VAL A 332 7.83 -3.84 -15.16
C VAL A 332 8.95 -4.87 -15.08
N SER A 333 9.88 -4.82 -16.05
CA SER A 333 11.14 -5.55 -16.01
C SER A 333 12.12 -4.81 -15.10
N VAL A 334 12.78 -5.54 -14.23
CA VAL A 334 13.71 -5.03 -13.23
C VAL A 334 15.11 -5.57 -13.51
N GLY A 335 16.13 -4.71 -13.44
CA GLY A 335 17.54 -5.05 -13.65
C GLY A 335 18.19 -5.79 -12.47
N GLY A 336 17.51 -6.81 -11.94
CA GLY A 336 17.96 -7.56 -10.76
C GLY A 336 16.81 -8.25 -10.02
N LEU A 337 17.07 -8.68 -8.79
CA LEU A 337 16.05 -9.30 -7.93
C LEU A 337 15.25 -8.20 -7.22
N SER A 338 13.96 -8.10 -7.54
CA SER A 338 13.06 -7.13 -6.91
C SER A 338 12.79 -7.52 -5.46
N LEU A 339 13.13 -6.63 -4.51
CA LEU A 339 12.97 -6.88 -3.08
C LEU A 339 11.83 -6.04 -2.49
N PHE A 340 11.60 -4.86 -3.05
CA PHE A 340 10.50 -3.98 -2.70
C PHE A 340 9.94 -3.34 -3.96
N ALA A 341 8.63 -3.18 -4.03
CA ALA A 341 8.02 -2.30 -4.99
C ALA A 341 6.74 -1.67 -4.44
N TYR A 342 6.44 -0.50 -4.97
CA TYR A 342 5.14 0.09 -4.80
C TYR A 342 4.67 0.69 -6.11
N ALA A 343 3.36 0.73 -6.28
CA ALA A 343 2.70 1.30 -7.43
C ALA A 343 1.71 2.34 -6.96
N TYR A 344 1.64 3.47 -7.66
CA TYR A 344 0.56 4.43 -7.49
C TYR A 344 -0.15 4.66 -8.82
N VAL A 345 -1.47 4.80 -8.75
CA VAL A 345 -2.31 5.17 -9.90
C VAL A 345 -2.38 6.70 -9.95
N ARG A 346 -2.24 7.33 -11.12
CA ARG A 346 -2.40 8.79 -11.26
C ARG A 346 -3.88 9.15 -11.20
N GLY A 347 -4.19 10.27 -10.54
CA GLY A 347 -5.57 10.78 -10.40
C GLY A 347 -6.37 10.17 -9.25
N VAL A 348 -5.89 9.09 -8.65
CA VAL A 348 -6.37 8.56 -7.37
C VAL A 348 -5.12 8.31 -6.56
N MET A 349 -4.86 9.07 -5.49
CA MET A 349 -3.65 8.89 -4.67
C MET A 349 -3.73 7.54 -3.93
N LEU A 350 -3.70 6.39 -4.60
CA LEU A 350 -3.77 5.08 -3.96
C LEU A 350 -2.51 4.30 -4.26
N LYS A 351 -1.96 3.68 -3.23
CA LYS A 351 -0.72 2.92 -3.30
C LYS A 351 -0.98 1.45 -3.11
N GLY A 352 -0.54 0.62 -4.06
CA GLY A 352 -0.27 -0.78 -3.80
C GLY A 352 1.19 -0.91 -3.39
N VAL A 353 1.47 -1.63 -2.31
CA VAL A 353 2.85 -1.86 -1.85
C VAL A 353 3.04 -3.36 -1.70
N ASN A 354 4.13 -3.90 -2.22
CA ASN A 354 4.55 -5.26 -1.93
C ASN A 354 6.07 -5.32 -1.76
N TYR A 355 6.51 -6.14 -0.82
CA TYR A 355 7.90 -6.34 -0.49
C TYR A 355 8.06 -7.83 -0.21
N THR A 356 9.18 -8.39 -0.65
CA THR A 356 9.48 -9.79 -0.39
C THR A 356 10.34 -9.79 0.84
N TYR A 357 9.75 -10.16 1.97
CA TYR A 357 10.57 -10.61 3.08
C TYR A 357 11.08 -12.02 2.75
N ALA A 358 12.34 -12.30 3.06
CA ALA A 358 12.92 -13.63 2.89
C ALA A 358 12.33 -14.63 3.92
N GLY A 359 11.02 -14.88 3.86
CA GLY A 359 10.27 -15.80 4.73
C GLY A 359 9.17 -15.13 5.54
N SER A 360 8.07 -15.84 5.77
CA SER A 360 7.15 -15.52 6.87
C SER A 360 7.83 -15.85 8.20
N GLY A 361 7.99 -14.89 9.11
CA GLY A 361 8.57 -15.11 10.43
C GLY A 361 10.05 -14.76 10.60
N THR A 362 10.66 -14.12 9.59
CA THR A 362 12.06 -13.71 9.65
C THR A 362 12.24 -12.33 10.29
N VAL A 363 13.28 -12.22 11.11
CA VAL A 363 13.65 -11.02 11.87
C VAL A 363 14.46 -10.06 11.01
N SER A 364 14.15 -8.77 11.10
CA SER A 364 14.86 -7.70 10.37
C SER A 364 16.30 -7.56 10.84
N LEU A 365 17.19 -7.11 9.95
CA LEU A 365 18.55 -6.75 10.33
C LEU A 365 18.59 -5.53 11.27
N ILE A 366 17.77 -4.52 11.00
CA ILE A 366 17.62 -3.33 11.84
C ILE A 366 16.13 -3.04 12.07
N GLY A 367 15.79 -2.36 13.16
CA GLY A 367 14.51 -1.69 13.28
C GLY A 367 14.63 -0.24 12.85
N LEU A 368 13.72 0.18 11.98
CA LEU A 368 13.42 1.59 11.77
C LEU A 368 12.26 1.94 12.69
N VAL A 369 12.43 2.97 13.52
CA VAL A 369 11.54 3.25 14.63
C VAL A 369 11.15 4.74 14.64
N ALA A 370 9.90 5.05 14.26
CA ALA A 370 9.40 6.44 14.26
C ALA A 370 9.18 6.95 15.69
N LYS A 371 9.72 8.12 15.99
CA LYS A 371 9.38 8.93 17.15
C LYS A 371 8.83 10.30 16.69
N PRO A 372 7.56 10.64 16.97
CA PRO A 372 6.88 11.83 16.45
C PRO A 372 7.64 13.15 16.64
N ASP A 373 8.18 13.35 17.83
CA ASP A 373 8.79 14.59 18.29
C ASP A 373 10.29 14.70 17.94
N ALA A 374 10.88 13.65 17.37
CA ALA A 374 12.32 13.59 17.13
C ALA A 374 12.70 13.23 15.68
N GLY A 375 12.18 12.12 15.17
CA GLY A 375 12.62 11.57 13.88
C GLY A 375 12.48 10.05 13.82
N VAL A 376 13.35 9.40 13.05
CA VAL A 376 13.38 7.94 12.92
C VAL A 376 14.68 7.40 13.48
N TYR A 377 14.58 6.48 14.44
CA TYR A 377 15.72 5.74 14.94
C TYR A 377 16.02 4.54 14.05
N VAL A 378 17.30 4.37 13.73
CA VAL A 378 17.88 3.17 13.14
C VAL A 378 18.54 2.40 14.26
N ILE A 379 18.00 1.23 14.61
CA ILE A 379 18.42 0.45 15.77
C ILE A 379 18.75 -0.97 15.34
N HIS A 380 19.81 -1.55 15.90
CA HIS A 380 20.12 -2.95 15.66
C HIS A 380 19.00 -3.89 16.14
N SER A 381 18.64 -4.91 15.36
CA SER A 381 17.53 -5.82 15.71
C SER A 381 17.70 -6.55 17.04
N LYS A 382 18.93 -6.85 17.47
CA LYS A 382 19.24 -7.37 18.82
C LYS A 382 18.67 -6.52 19.97
N LEU A 383 18.62 -5.20 19.80
CA LEU A 383 18.12 -4.29 20.84
C LEU A 383 16.58 -4.22 20.86
N ILE A 384 15.92 -4.86 19.89
CA ILE A 384 14.47 -4.95 19.78
C ILE A 384 14.08 -6.35 20.23
N GLN A 385 13.29 -6.43 21.29
CA GLN A 385 12.90 -7.69 21.89
C GLN A 385 11.39 -7.86 21.84
N ASN A 386 10.92 -9.10 21.86
CA ASN A 386 9.51 -9.38 22.09
C ASN A 386 9.12 -8.92 23.50
N ALA A 387 7.98 -8.23 23.62
CA ALA A 387 7.41 -7.92 24.93
C ALA A 387 6.50 -9.05 25.46
N GLY A 388 6.13 -10.02 24.61
CA GLY A 388 5.25 -11.15 24.95
C GLY A 388 5.91 -12.53 24.96
N HIS A 389 5.13 -13.56 25.33
CA HIS A 389 5.53 -14.97 25.30
C HIS A 389 5.08 -15.63 23.99
N GLY A 390 5.96 -15.68 22.98
CA GLY A 390 5.67 -16.31 21.69
C GLY A 390 6.77 -16.10 20.64
N ALA A 391 6.61 -16.70 19.45
CA ALA A 391 7.48 -16.46 18.31
C ALA A 391 7.50 -14.97 17.97
N SER A 392 8.70 -14.39 17.87
CA SER A 392 8.89 -12.94 17.79
C SER A 392 9.12 -12.48 16.35
N LEU A 393 8.35 -11.49 15.91
CA LEU A 393 8.71 -10.62 14.78
C LEU A 393 9.58 -9.42 15.24
N CYS A 394 9.75 -9.28 16.56
CA CYS A 394 10.48 -8.22 17.24
C CYS A 394 11.93 -8.66 17.49
N GLY A 395 12.82 -8.39 16.53
CA GLY A 395 14.26 -8.54 16.68
C GLY A 395 14.76 -9.94 17.10
N CYS A 396 16.07 -10.06 17.31
CA CYS A 396 16.70 -11.34 17.65
C CYS A 396 17.81 -11.12 18.67
N ASP A 397 17.56 -11.56 19.89
CA ASP A 397 18.51 -11.51 21.00
C ASP A 397 19.50 -12.68 20.94
N ASP A 398 20.37 -12.68 19.92
CA ASP A 398 21.48 -13.62 19.82
C ASP A 398 22.81 -12.90 20.14
N PRO A 399 23.58 -13.35 21.14
CA PRO A 399 24.89 -12.79 21.42
C PRO A 399 25.90 -12.94 20.27
N GLY A 400 25.65 -13.81 19.29
CA GLY A 400 26.49 -14.04 18.11
C GLY A 400 26.28 -13.06 16.94
N VAL A 401 25.33 -12.11 17.01
CA VAL A 401 25.08 -11.18 15.89
C VAL A 401 26.18 -10.13 15.81
N SER A 402 26.97 -10.18 14.72
CA SER A 402 28.03 -9.22 14.41
C SER A 402 27.47 -7.85 14.02
N ALA A 403 28.30 -6.80 14.10
CA ALA A 403 27.95 -5.46 13.65
C ALA A 403 27.40 -5.46 12.21
N LEU A 404 26.42 -4.60 11.95
CA LEU A 404 25.75 -4.51 10.66
C LEU A 404 26.29 -3.33 9.88
N GLY A 405 26.66 -3.58 8.63
CA GLY A 405 26.99 -2.53 7.68
C GLY A 405 25.71 -2.10 6.96
N LEU A 406 25.16 -0.95 7.34
CA LEU A 406 24.14 -0.30 6.55
C LEU A 406 24.82 0.27 5.29
N ARG A 407 24.55 -0.36 4.15
CA ARG A 407 25.17 -0.01 2.86
C ARG A 407 24.57 1.25 2.29
N TYR A 408 23.26 1.38 2.42
CA TYR A 408 22.51 2.50 1.89
C TYR A 408 21.33 2.84 2.79
N LEU A 409 21.18 4.13 3.10
CA LEU A 409 20.00 4.68 3.76
C LEU A 409 19.58 5.90 2.96
N GLY A 410 18.39 5.83 2.39
CA GLY A 410 17.84 6.89 1.55
C GLY A 410 16.38 7.12 1.82
N VAL A 411 15.90 8.27 1.37
CA VAL A 411 14.49 8.63 1.39
C VAL A 411 13.92 8.58 0.00
N PHE A 412 12.65 8.23 -0.09
CA PHE A 412 11.89 8.20 -1.31
C PHE A 412 10.88 9.35 -1.33
N LEU A 413 10.98 10.23 -2.32
CA LEU A 413 10.26 11.52 -2.36
C LEU A 413 8.99 11.53 -3.23
N GLY A 414 8.55 10.40 -3.80
CA GLY A 414 7.38 10.37 -4.69
C GLY A 414 7.67 10.24 -6.19
N GLY A 415 8.89 9.85 -6.56
CA GLY A 415 9.32 9.65 -7.95
C GLY A 415 10.84 9.51 -8.09
N GLN A 416 11.56 9.86 -7.04
CA GLN A 416 13.01 9.76 -6.95
C GLN A 416 13.41 9.35 -5.53
N SER A 417 14.50 8.58 -5.42
CA SER A 417 15.20 8.33 -4.16
C SER A 417 16.38 9.29 -3.99
N ALA A 418 16.57 9.80 -2.78
CA ALA A 418 17.72 10.60 -2.39
C ALA A 418 18.51 9.88 -1.29
N PRO A 419 19.83 9.68 -1.44
CA PRO A 419 20.65 9.12 -0.37
C PRO A 419 20.70 10.08 0.83
N LEU A 420 20.57 9.54 2.04
CA LEU A 420 20.85 10.26 3.28
C LEU A 420 22.24 9.90 3.81
N TYR A 421 22.54 8.60 3.85
CA TYR A 421 23.80 8.07 4.38
C TYR A 421 24.21 6.82 3.61
N ASN A 422 25.51 6.64 3.43
CA ASN A 422 26.13 5.43 2.87
C ASN A 422 27.11 4.86 3.90
N ASP A 423 27.24 3.53 3.93
CA ASP A 423 28.22 2.80 4.75
C ASP A 423 28.27 3.21 6.25
N LEU A 424 27.12 3.13 6.92
CA LEU A 424 27.00 3.31 8.37
C LEU A 424 27.15 1.96 9.09
N THR A 425 28.02 1.87 10.09
CA THR A 425 28.13 0.65 10.92
C THR A 425 27.26 0.78 12.17
N ILE A 426 26.29 -0.12 12.31
CA ILE A 426 25.49 -0.28 13.52
C ILE A 426 26.05 -1.46 14.32
N ASN A 427 26.65 -1.19 15.48
CA ASN A 427 27.32 -2.17 16.32
C ASN A 427 26.50 -2.42 17.61
N PRO A 428 25.86 -3.60 17.76
CA PRO A 428 25.05 -3.90 18.95
C PRO A 428 25.88 -4.04 20.24
N GLY A 429 27.21 -4.09 20.15
CA GLY A 429 28.11 -4.07 21.31
C GLY A 429 28.32 -2.69 21.92
N VAL A 430 27.84 -1.63 21.25
CA VAL A 430 27.89 -0.25 21.75
C VAL A 430 26.57 0.09 22.44
N SER A 431 26.62 0.79 23.57
CA SER A 431 25.43 1.27 24.28
C SER A 431 24.55 2.14 23.37
N LEU A 432 23.24 1.87 23.33
CA LEU A 432 22.29 2.69 22.58
C LEU A 432 22.05 4.03 23.27
N ASP A 433 22.40 5.12 22.59
CA ASP A 433 22.05 6.49 22.98
C ASP A 433 21.03 7.07 21.98
N LEU A 434 19.81 7.33 22.46
CA LEU A 434 18.71 7.87 21.66
C LEU A 434 18.90 9.37 21.31
N ASN A 435 19.99 10.00 21.73
CA ASN A 435 20.33 11.37 21.31
C ASN A 435 21.35 11.39 20.17
N ASN A 436 21.92 10.24 19.80
CA ASN A 436 23.00 10.18 18.82
C ASN A 436 22.45 10.31 17.39
N VAL A 437 22.83 11.36 16.66
CA VAL A 437 22.38 11.60 15.28
C VAL A 437 23.27 10.83 14.29
N CYS A 438 22.67 10.23 13.26
CA CYS A 438 23.41 9.46 12.26
C CYS A 438 24.45 10.34 11.50
N GLY A 439 25.62 9.78 11.20
CA GLY A 439 26.68 10.42 10.38
C GLY A 439 27.99 10.78 11.09
N GLY A 440 28.19 10.35 12.34
CA GLY A 440 29.36 10.72 13.17
C GLY A 440 30.64 9.88 13.01
N GLY A 441 30.69 8.92 12.07
CA GLY A 441 31.89 8.10 11.80
C GLY A 441 32.36 7.18 12.94
N LYS A 442 31.53 6.97 13.97
CA LYS A 442 31.80 6.08 15.11
C LYS A 442 30.87 4.87 15.06
N ASP A 443 31.29 3.75 15.65
CA ASP A 443 30.41 2.62 15.93
C ASP A 443 29.28 3.07 16.87
N VAL A 444 28.02 2.81 16.48
CA VAL A 444 26.83 3.18 17.27
C VAL A 444 25.90 1.99 17.44
N GLY A 445 25.28 1.85 18.62
CA GLY A 445 24.23 0.83 18.85
C GLY A 445 22.93 1.14 18.10
N GLY A 446 22.73 2.42 17.78
CA GLY A 446 21.67 2.97 16.95
C GLY A 446 21.86 4.47 16.80
N CYS A 447 21.11 5.09 15.90
CA CYS A 447 21.17 6.54 15.69
C CYS A 447 19.84 7.11 15.22
N LEU A 448 19.64 8.42 15.45
CA LEU A 448 18.48 9.19 15.05
C LEU A 448 18.72 9.84 13.69
N ILE A 449 17.71 9.76 12.83
CA ILE A 449 17.54 10.59 11.63
C ILE A 449 16.46 11.62 11.95
N PRO A 450 16.83 12.89 12.19
CA PRO A 450 15.88 13.97 12.44
C PRO A 450 14.86 14.17 11.31
N TRP A 451 13.64 14.59 11.65
CA TRP A 451 12.56 14.81 10.67
C TRP A 451 12.89 15.88 9.62
N ASP A 452 13.67 16.91 9.97
CA ASP A 452 14.12 17.95 9.04
C ASP A 452 15.02 17.39 7.92
N LYS A 453 15.81 16.35 8.20
CA LYS A 453 16.61 15.63 7.20
C LYS A 453 15.78 14.70 6.32
N ILE A 454 14.71 14.12 6.87
CA ILE A 454 13.79 13.26 6.15
C ILE A 454 12.90 14.09 5.21
N GLY A 455 12.50 15.28 5.66
CA GLY A 455 11.60 16.16 4.94
C GLY A 455 10.24 15.49 4.68
N ARG A 456 9.69 15.74 3.49
CA ARG A 456 8.37 15.20 3.07
C ARG A 456 8.46 13.85 2.36
N ALA A 457 9.47 13.05 2.71
CA ALA A 457 9.64 11.74 2.13
C ALA A 457 8.45 10.83 2.42
N LYS A 458 8.08 10.00 1.43
CA LYS A 458 7.01 9.02 1.53
C LYS A 458 7.50 7.73 2.20
N PHE A 459 8.73 7.32 1.90
CA PHE A 459 9.36 6.15 2.49
C PHE A 459 10.81 6.43 2.88
N LEU A 460 11.28 5.75 3.92
CA LEU A 460 12.67 5.57 4.27
C LEU A 460 13.05 4.16 3.83
N ILE A 461 14.13 4.05 3.07
CA ILE A 461 14.62 2.79 2.51
C ILE A 461 16.00 2.57 3.10
N ALA A 462 16.15 1.49 3.87
CA ALA A 462 17.43 1.06 4.39
C ALA A 462 17.82 -0.27 3.75
N ALA A 463 18.91 -0.28 2.99
CA ALA A 463 19.55 -1.51 2.55
C ALA A 463 20.75 -1.81 3.44
N VAL A 464 20.67 -2.96 4.09
CA VAL A 464 21.60 -3.38 5.12
C VAL A 464 22.22 -4.71 4.75
N SER A 465 23.50 -4.85 5.08
CA SER A 465 24.28 -6.04 4.80
C SER A 465 25.01 -6.45 6.07
N ARG A 466 24.98 -7.74 6.38
CA ARG A 466 25.80 -8.27 7.46
C ARG A 466 27.27 -8.21 7.07
N ASN A 467 28.13 -7.73 7.96
CA ASN A 467 29.55 -7.93 7.75
C ASN A 467 29.85 -9.45 7.80
N SER A 468 30.66 -9.91 6.85
CA SER A 468 30.75 -11.33 6.48
C SER A 468 31.63 -12.18 7.42
N GLN A 469 31.67 -11.89 8.73
CA GLN A 469 32.54 -12.61 9.68
C GLN A 469 31.79 -13.41 10.75
N GLY A 470 30.47 -13.26 10.89
CA GLY A 470 29.66 -14.01 11.87
C GLY A 470 28.85 -15.14 11.25
N GLN A 471 28.64 -16.22 12.02
CA GLN A 471 27.60 -17.21 11.70
C GLN A 471 26.23 -16.52 11.61
N PRO A 472 25.30 -16.99 10.75
CA PRO A 472 23.92 -16.55 10.82
C PRO A 472 23.38 -16.70 12.25
N PRO A 473 22.59 -15.73 12.74
CA PRO A 473 22.03 -15.82 14.08
C PRO A 473 21.25 -17.13 14.27
N LYS A 474 21.34 -17.70 15.46
CA LYS A 474 20.68 -18.94 15.89
C LYS A 474 19.16 -18.85 15.84
N CYS A 475 18.59 -17.65 15.80
CA CYS A 475 17.17 -17.42 15.58
C CYS A 475 16.70 -17.68 14.14
N GLY A 476 17.58 -18.14 13.24
CA GLY A 476 17.21 -18.74 11.96
C GLY A 476 16.27 -17.87 11.14
N GLY A 477 16.76 -16.75 10.60
CA GLY A 477 15.88 -15.88 9.81
C GLY A 477 16.42 -14.51 9.46
N ILE A 478 17.58 -14.10 9.99
CA ILE A 478 18.16 -12.82 9.56
C ILE A 478 18.94 -13.03 8.26
N PRO A 479 18.52 -12.40 7.14
CA PRO A 479 19.17 -12.58 5.86
C PRO A 479 20.56 -11.93 5.84
N GLN A 480 21.41 -12.33 4.87
CA GLN A 480 22.73 -11.72 4.67
C GLN A 480 22.62 -10.25 4.25
N ASN A 481 21.58 -9.93 3.48
CA ASN A 481 21.22 -8.58 3.07
C ASN A 481 19.72 -8.42 3.26
N ASP A 482 19.29 -7.24 3.68
CA ASP A 482 17.89 -6.93 3.92
C ASP A 482 17.58 -5.54 3.36
N ILE A 483 16.34 -5.34 2.91
CA ILE A 483 15.83 -4.03 2.51
C ILE A 483 14.60 -3.75 3.35
N ILE A 484 14.73 -2.73 4.18
CA ILE A 484 13.74 -2.36 5.17
C ILE A 484 13.15 -1.04 4.73
N VAL A 485 11.85 -1.05 4.45
CA VAL A 485 11.14 0.13 4.01
C VAL A 485 10.18 0.55 5.10
N MET A 486 10.39 1.76 5.61
CA MET A 486 9.52 2.39 6.57
C MET A 486 8.75 3.52 5.88
N PRO A 487 7.43 3.48 5.84
CA PRO A 487 6.62 4.61 5.38
C PRO A 487 6.70 5.75 6.41
N LEU A 488 6.97 6.96 5.93
CA LEU A 488 7.30 8.11 6.77
C LEU A 488 6.20 9.16 6.86
N ALA A 489 5.24 9.13 5.94
CA ALA A 489 4.06 9.97 6.05
C ALA A 489 3.10 9.37 7.09
N GLY A 490 2.91 10.06 8.21
CA GLY A 490 1.76 9.94 9.13
C GLY A 490 1.48 8.57 9.79
N GLY A 491 2.26 7.53 9.50
CA GLY A 491 1.83 6.13 9.66
C GLY A 491 1.08 5.69 8.39
N LEU A 492 1.31 4.46 7.92
CA LEU A 492 0.58 3.95 6.74
C LEU A 492 -0.91 4.20 6.94
N PRO A 493 -1.56 5.03 6.09
CA PRO A 493 -2.99 5.10 6.13
C PRO A 493 -3.50 3.66 5.84
N PRO A 494 -4.52 3.15 6.56
CA PRO A 494 -4.97 1.77 6.45
C PRO A 494 -5.25 1.34 5.00
N LEU A 495 -4.50 0.37 4.47
CA LEU A 495 -4.75 -0.24 3.15
C LEU A 495 -5.96 -1.20 3.16
N TYR A 496 -6.68 -1.24 4.27
CA TYR A 496 -7.84 -2.08 4.52
C TYR A 496 -8.99 -1.21 5.02
N GLU A 497 -10.20 -1.75 5.00
CA GLU A 497 -11.39 -1.04 5.46
C GLU A 497 -11.33 -0.78 6.97
N VAL A 498 -11.46 0.49 7.36
CA VAL A 498 -11.67 0.92 8.74
C VAL A 498 -13.17 0.98 8.98
N HIS A 499 -13.65 0.35 10.05
CA HIS A 499 -15.07 0.26 10.37
C HIS A 499 -15.35 0.68 11.81
N PHE A 500 -15.82 1.91 11.96
CA PHE A 500 -16.19 2.48 13.24
C PHE A 500 -17.71 2.60 13.37
N ALA A 501 -18.28 2.06 14.44
CA ALA A 501 -19.73 2.04 14.65
C ALA A 501 -20.07 2.34 16.11
N THR A 502 -20.89 3.38 16.31
CA THR A 502 -21.37 3.79 17.64
C THR A 502 -22.53 2.93 18.15
N TRP A 503 -23.31 2.31 17.27
CA TRP A 503 -24.41 1.41 17.63
C TRP A 503 -23.94 0.13 18.36
N ARG A 504 -22.65 -0.22 18.26
CA ARG A 504 -22.05 -1.36 18.99
C ARG A 504 -22.18 -1.24 20.51
N ARG A 505 -22.45 -0.04 21.04
CA ARG A 505 -22.71 0.20 22.47
C ARG A 505 -24.04 -0.39 22.96
N TRP A 506 -25.00 -0.64 22.06
CA TRP A 506 -26.35 -1.11 22.40
C TRP A 506 -26.67 -2.48 21.81
N VAL A 507 -26.17 -2.77 20.61
CA VAL A 507 -26.56 -3.97 19.86
C VAL A 507 -25.35 -4.68 19.26
N GLY A 508 -25.39 -6.01 19.27
CA GLY A 508 -24.31 -6.86 18.73
C GLY A 508 -24.30 -6.98 17.20
N SER A 509 -25.27 -6.39 16.50
CA SER A 509 -25.39 -6.45 15.05
C SER A 509 -25.91 -5.13 14.48
N ARG A 510 -25.60 -4.85 13.22
CA ARG A 510 -25.94 -3.60 12.53
C ARG A 510 -27.48 -3.43 12.46
N PRO A 511 -28.05 -2.33 12.99
CA PRO A 511 -29.49 -2.15 13.04
C PRO A 511 -30.03 -1.61 11.69
N GLU A 512 -30.05 -2.46 10.65
CA GLU A 512 -30.42 -2.08 9.28
C GLU A 512 -31.79 -1.38 9.19
N ALA A 513 -32.77 -1.82 9.98
CA ALA A 513 -34.13 -1.25 9.99
C ALA A 513 -34.18 0.20 10.54
N LEU A 514 -33.12 0.68 11.19
CA LEU A 514 -33.02 2.02 11.76
C LEU A 514 -32.17 2.98 10.91
N ALA A 515 -31.61 2.52 9.80
CA ALA A 515 -30.82 3.36 8.90
C ALA A 515 -31.72 4.42 8.25
N VAL A 516 -31.51 5.69 8.59
CA VAL A 516 -32.33 6.81 8.08
C VAL A 516 -31.62 7.62 7.01
N SER A 517 -30.28 7.58 6.96
CA SER A 517 -29.51 8.32 5.97
C SER A 517 -28.15 7.70 5.67
N HIS A 518 -27.65 8.02 4.47
CA HIS A 518 -26.36 7.60 3.95
C HIS A 518 -25.71 8.72 3.14
N ALA A 519 -24.42 8.95 3.37
CA ALA A 519 -23.59 9.83 2.57
C ALA A 519 -22.26 9.14 2.23
N SER A 520 -21.72 9.45 1.06
CA SER A 520 -20.42 8.96 0.62
C SER A 520 -19.59 10.14 0.09
N ALA A 521 -18.30 10.15 0.40
CA ALA A 521 -17.38 11.16 -0.08
C ALA A 521 -16.02 10.53 -0.38
N VAL A 522 -15.32 11.12 -1.35
CA VAL A 522 -13.92 10.80 -1.61
C VAL A 522 -13.05 11.77 -0.82
N ALA A 523 -12.13 11.23 -0.04
CA ALA A 523 -11.23 12.01 0.81
C ALA A 523 -9.79 11.52 0.65
N ASP A 524 -8.84 12.45 0.65
CA ASP A 524 -7.43 12.14 0.45
C ASP A 524 -6.69 12.13 1.79
N ALA A 525 -5.86 11.14 2.06
CA ALA A 525 -4.96 11.12 3.21
C ALA A 525 -3.50 11.42 2.80
N GLY A 526 -3.28 12.04 1.65
CA GLY A 526 -1.97 12.39 1.08
C GLY A 526 -1.27 11.23 0.35
N GLU A 527 -1.47 9.99 0.80
CA GLU A 527 -0.93 8.78 0.16
C GLU A 527 -1.98 7.77 -0.29
N ILE A 528 -3.18 7.83 0.29
CA ILE A 528 -4.32 6.96 0.01
C ILE A 528 -5.56 7.83 -0.15
N THR A 529 -6.23 7.71 -1.30
CA THR A 529 -7.59 8.21 -1.51
C THR A 529 -8.58 7.18 -0.99
N TYR A 530 -9.44 7.62 -0.09
CA TYR A 530 -10.49 6.82 0.53
C TYR A 530 -11.85 7.17 -0.04
N VAL A 531 -12.70 6.15 -0.14
CA VAL A 531 -14.14 6.31 -0.11
C VAL A 531 -14.57 6.21 1.34
N VAL A 532 -15.20 7.28 1.84
CA VAL A 532 -15.73 7.37 3.18
C VAL A 532 -17.25 7.32 3.11
N ASP A 533 -17.82 6.24 3.60
CA ASP A 533 -19.26 6.03 3.70
C ASP A 533 -19.71 6.27 5.14
N LEU A 534 -20.70 7.14 5.33
CA LEU A 534 -21.35 7.41 6.60
C LEU A 534 -22.81 6.96 6.54
N TRP A 535 -23.20 6.15 7.50
CA TRP A 535 -24.58 5.79 7.76
C TRP A 535 -25.04 6.42 9.07
N VAL A 536 -26.24 6.99 9.06
CA VAL A 536 -26.90 7.54 10.25
C VAL A 536 -28.11 6.66 10.56
N PHE A 537 -28.19 6.22 11.80
CA PHE A 537 -29.31 5.44 12.35
C PHE A 537 -30.09 6.30 13.33
N ARG A 538 -31.41 6.16 13.33
CA ARG A 538 -32.28 6.91 14.25
C ARG A 538 -33.18 5.96 15.03
N TYR A 539 -33.18 6.13 16.35
CA TYR A 539 -34.06 5.43 17.27
C TYR A 539 -35.31 6.29 17.53
N PRO A 540 -36.47 5.64 17.71
CA PRO A 540 -37.75 6.30 17.93
C PRO A 540 -37.79 7.15 19.21
#